data_AF-A0A2S8D3P2-F1
#
_entry.id   AF-A0A2S8D3P2-F1
#
_cell.length_a   1.000
_cell.length_b   1.000
_cell.length_c   1.000
_cell.angle_alpha   90.00
_cell.angle_beta   90.00
_cell.angle_gamma   90.00
#
_symmetry.space_group_name_H-M   'P 1'
#
loop_
_entity.id
_entity.type
_entity.pdbx_description
1 polymer ?
#
loop_
_entity_poly.entity_id
_entity_poly.type
_entity_poly.pdbx_seq_one_letter_code
_entity_poly.pdbx_strand_id
1 'polypeptide(L)'
;VIVNKLNAPVDEQGRTRPDLSEIFDDSSKAKVNNVDPAKLQESSPLPVLGAVPWSFDLIATRAIDMARHLNATIINEGDINTRRVKSVTFCARSIPHMLEHFRAGSLLVTSADRPDV
;
A
#
# COMPACT_ATOMS: atom_id res chain seq x y z
N VAL A 1 1.15 12.35 23.01
CA VAL A 1 0.78 11.29 22.04
C VAL A 1 1.19 11.69 20.63
N ILE A 2 1.48 10.73 19.77
CA ILE A 2 1.68 10.96 18.33
C ILE A 2 0.50 10.29 17.61
N VAL A 3 -0.16 11.03 16.72
CA VAL A 3 -1.27 10.51 15.92
C VAL A 3 -0.73 10.07 14.56
N ASN A 4 -0.76 8.76 14.28
CA ASN A 4 -0.32 8.23 12.99
C ASN A 4 -1.51 8.04 12.04
N LYS A 5 -1.25 8.04 10.72
CA LYS A 5 -2.26 7.86 9.66
C LYS A 5 -3.39 8.91 9.72
N LEU A 6 -3.04 10.14 10.08
CA LEU A 6 -4.03 11.23 10.09
C LEU A 6 -4.65 11.36 8.70
N ASN A 7 -5.98 11.43 8.64
CA ASN A 7 -6.75 11.53 7.39
C ASN A 7 -6.62 10.30 6.47
N ALA A 8 -6.27 9.13 7.02
CA ALA A 8 -6.31 7.89 6.24
C ALA A 8 -7.74 7.60 5.76
N PRO A 9 -7.92 7.15 4.51
CA PRO A 9 -9.21 6.74 4.00
C PRO A 9 -9.79 5.59 4.84
N VAL A 10 -11.08 5.68 5.11
CA VAL A 10 -11.82 4.66 5.87
C VAL A 10 -12.96 4.08 5.03
N ASP A 11 -13.28 2.81 5.28
CA ASP A 11 -14.47 2.17 4.71
C ASP A 11 -15.76 2.64 5.40
N GLU A 12 -16.92 2.17 4.93
CA GLU A 12 -18.22 2.50 5.52
C GLU A 12 -18.36 2.07 7.00
N GLN A 13 -17.54 1.12 7.46
CA GLN A 13 -17.48 0.70 8.86
C GLN A 13 -16.43 1.48 9.67
N GLY A 14 -15.80 2.51 9.09
CA GLY A 14 -14.80 3.35 9.76
C GLY A 14 -13.44 2.69 9.92
N ARG A 15 -13.18 1.58 9.23
CA ARG A 15 -11.89 0.86 9.32
C ARG A 15 -10.91 1.44 8.31
N THR A 16 -9.70 1.74 8.77
CA THR A 16 -8.57 2.00 7.87
C THR A 16 -8.16 0.65 7.26
N ARG A 17 -8.46 0.41 5.98
CA ARG A 17 -8.00 -0.79 5.28
C ARG A 17 -6.58 -0.57 4.76
N PRO A 18 -5.57 -1.29 5.26
CA PRO A 18 -4.22 -1.24 4.70
C PRO A 18 -4.04 -2.20 3.51
N ASP A 19 -5.12 -2.86 3.05
CA ASP A 19 -5.05 -3.89 2.02
C ASP A 19 -4.62 -3.32 0.66
N LEU A 20 -3.41 -3.68 0.23
CA LEU A 20 -2.79 -3.25 -1.02
C LEU A 20 -3.57 -3.70 -2.27
N SER A 21 -4.57 -4.57 -2.13
CA SER A 21 -5.37 -5.11 -3.24
C SER A 21 -6.56 -4.21 -3.58
N GLU A 22 -7.30 -3.73 -2.57
CA GLU A 22 -8.53 -2.93 -2.76
C GLU A 22 -8.28 -1.42 -2.82
N ILE A 23 -7.16 -0.93 -2.26
CA ILE A 23 -6.90 0.51 -2.22
C ILE A 23 -6.70 1.10 -3.64
N PHE A 24 -6.34 0.28 -4.62
CA PHE A 24 -6.12 0.74 -6.00
C PHE A 24 -7.38 0.70 -6.86
N ASP A 25 -8.30 -0.24 -6.62
CA ASP A 25 -9.55 -0.35 -7.38
C ASP A 25 -10.62 0.63 -6.91
N ASP A 26 -10.64 1.00 -5.62
CA ASP A 26 -11.75 1.75 -5.01
C ASP A 26 -11.35 3.12 -4.43
N SER A 27 -10.19 3.67 -4.82
CA SER A 27 -9.73 5.02 -4.39
C SER A 27 -10.74 6.14 -4.68
N SER A 28 -11.69 5.91 -5.60
CA SER A 28 -12.78 6.83 -5.92
C SER A 28 -13.95 6.80 -4.93
N LYS A 29 -14.07 5.77 -4.06
CA LYS A 29 -15.19 5.61 -3.10
C LYS A 29 -14.80 5.84 -1.64
N ALA A 30 -13.52 5.80 -1.30
CA ALA A 30 -13.09 5.93 0.08
C ALA A 30 -13.28 7.37 0.60
N LYS A 31 -13.94 7.52 1.76
CA LYS A 31 -14.11 8.84 2.39
C LYS A 31 -12.82 9.24 3.08
N VAL A 32 -12.28 10.39 2.69
CA VAL A 32 -11.15 11.03 3.37
C VAL A 32 -11.71 12.08 4.32
N ASN A 33 -11.46 11.89 5.62
CA ASN A 33 -11.72 12.94 6.60
C ASN A 33 -10.61 13.97 6.50
N ASN A 34 -10.93 15.26 6.44
CA ASN A 34 -9.93 16.34 6.44
C ASN A 34 -9.84 16.96 7.83
N VAL A 35 -9.22 16.25 8.77
CA VAL A 35 -8.98 16.75 10.12
C VAL A 35 -7.77 17.67 10.11
N ASP A 36 -7.97 18.88 10.63
CA ASP A 36 -6.90 19.84 10.87
C ASP A 36 -6.04 19.38 12.07
N PRO A 37 -4.72 19.18 11.90
CA PRO A 37 -3.82 18.83 12.98
C PRO A 37 -3.92 19.75 14.21
N ALA A 38 -4.22 21.04 14.03
CA ALA A 38 -4.34 21.98 15.14
C ALA A 38 -5.49 21.63 16.10
N LYS A 39 -6.58 21.06 15.57
CA LYS A 39 -7.77 20.66 16.34
C LYS A 39 -7.58 19.35 17.12
N LEU A 40 -6.51 18.60 16.84
CA LEU A 40 -6.19 17.38 17.58
C LEU A 40 -5.84 17.67 19.04
N GLN A 41 -5.21 18.82 19.30
CA GLN A 41 -4.83 19.22 20.65
C GLN A 41 -6.07 19.54 21.51
N GLU A 42 -7.10 20.13 20.93
CA GLU A 42 -8.35 20.50 21.63
C GLU A 42 -9.17 19.28 22.04
N SER A 43 -9.05 18.18 21.28
CA SER A 43 -9.83 16.96 21.45
C SER A 43 -9.11 15.86 22.24
N SER A 44 -7.83 16.03 22.55
CA SER A 44 -7.04 15.02 23.24
C SER A 44 -6.89 15.32 24.74
N PRO A 45 -7.16 14.35 25.63
CA PRO A 45 -6.87 14.50 27.07
C PRO A 45 -5.36 14.46 27.39
N LEU A 46 -4.51 14.19 26.39
CA LEU A 46 -3.05 14.13 26.52
C LEU A 46 -2.42 15.12 25.53
N PRO A 47 -1.25 15.71 25.86
CA PRO A 47 -0.55 16.58 24.92
C PRO A 47 -0.24 15.88 23.59
N VAL A 48 -0.63 16.48 22.47
CA VAL A 48 -0.30 16.00 21.13
C VAL A 48 1.08 16.51 20.75
N LEU A 49 2.02 15.60 20.56
CA LEU A 49 3.42 15.92 20.23
C LEU A 49 3.63 16.07 18.72
N GLY A 50 2.69 15.55 17.92
CA GLY A 50 2.73 15.62 16.46
C GLY A 50 1.71 14.70 15.80
N ALA A 51 1.50 14.91 14.51
CA ALA A 51 0.66 14.08 13.67
C ALA A 51 1.39 13.71 12.38
N VAL A 52 1.35 12.44 12.00
CA VAL A 52 1.89 11.95 10.73
C VAL A 52 0.73 11.82 9.75
N PRO A 53 0.73 12.61 8.65
CA PRO A 53 -0.33 12.54 7.66
C PRO A 53 -0.31 11.19 6.94
N TRP A 54 -1.48 10.75 6.52
CA TRP A 54 -1.60 9.62 5.61
C TRP A 54 -0.82 9.88 4.33
N SER A 55 -0.01 8.91 3.93
CA SER A 55 0.68 8.90 2.64
C SER A 55 0.82 7.47 2.15
N PHE A 56 0.48 7.26 0.88
CA PHE A 56 0.64 5.97 0.22
C PHE A 56 2.07 5.49 0.21
N ASP A 57 3.03 6.39 0.00
CA ASP A 57 4.43 6.02 -0.08
C ASP A 57 5.01 5.62 1.30
N LEU A 58 4.42 6.11 2.39
CA LEU A 58 4.83 5.76 3.75
C LEU A 58 4.38 4.35 4.18
N ILE A 59 3.30 3.83 3.59
CA ILE A 59 2.79 2.49 3.90
C ILE A 59 3.28 1.42 2.93
N ALA A 60 3.73 1.80 1.73
CA ALA A 60 4.20 0.86 0.72
C ALA A 60 5.47 0.14 1.18
N THR A 61 5.47 -1.20 1.18
CA THR A 61 6.60 -2.01 1.63
C THR A 61 7.73 -2.00 0.60
N ARG A 62 9.00 -2.16 1.03
CA ARG A 62 10.08 -2.34 0.05
C ARG A 62 10.04 -3.75 -0.49
N ALA A 63 10.43 -3.92 -1.74
CA ALA A 63 10.49 -5.23 -2.37
C ALA A 63 11.44 -6.19 -1.61
N ILE A 64 12.52 -5.68 -1.02
CA ILE A 64 13.43 -6.50 -0.20
C ILE A 64 12.77 -7.03 1.09
N ASP A 65 11.83 -6.26 1.68
CA ASP A 65 11.12 -6.70 2.88
C ASP A 65 10.20 -7.87 2.55
N MET A 66 9.56 -7.84 1.37
CA MET A 66 8.76 -8.95 0.84
C MET A 66 9.63 -10.20 0.59
N ALA A 67 10.76 -10.05 -0.09
CA ALA A 67 11.66 -11.17 -0.38
C ALA A 67 12.15 -11.86 0.91
N ARG A 68 12.55 -11.07 1.91
CA ARG A 68 12.97 -11.58 3.22
C ARG A 68 11.82 -12.27 3.94
N HIS A 69 10.62 -11.68 3.94
CA HIS A 69 9.45 -12.23 4.61
C HIS A 69 9.03 -13.59 4.02
N LEU A 70 9.11 -13.72 2.69
CA LEU A 70 8.77 -14.95 1.98
C LEU A 70 9.93 -15.96 1.92
N ASN A 71 11.10 -15.60 2.46
CA ASN A 71 12.34 -16.37 2.29
C ASN A 71 12.63 -16.69 0.81
N ALA A 72 12.37 -15.73 -0.08
CA ALA A 72 12.48 -15.88 -1.52
C ALA A 72 13.93 -15.80 -1.99
N THR A 73 14.27 -16.61 -2.99
CA THR A 73 15.55 -16.51 -3.70
C THR A 73 15.50 -15.36 -4.69
N ILE A 74 16.42 -14.41 -4.56
CA ILE A 74 16.54 -13.29 -5.48
C ILE A 74 17.35 -13.74 -6.69
N ILE A 75 16.73 -13.79 -7.87
CA ILE A 75 17.40 -14.12 -9.13
C ILE A 75 18.06 -12.87 -9.74
N ASN A 76 17.43 -11.71 -9.59
CA ASN A 76 17.94 -10.42 -10.04
C ASN A 76 17.67 -9.36 -8.96
N GLU A 77 18.71 -8.71 -8.45
CA GLU A 77 18.57 -7.72 -7.39
C GLU A 77 17.97 -6.41 -7.88
N GLY A 78 18.42 -5.88 -9.03
CA GLY A 78 18.02 -4.54 -9.48
C GLY A 78 18.00 -3.51 -8.33
N ASP A 79 16.92 -2.72 -8.24
CA ASP A 79 16.72 -1.73 -7.16
C ASP A 79 15.94 -2.27 -5.95
N ILE A 80 15.96 -3.58 -5.68
CA ILE A 80 15.08 -4.22 -4.68
C ILE A 80 15.18 -3.61 -3.27
N ASN A 81 16.33 -3.03 -2.92
CA ASN A 81 16.58 -2.39 -1.62
C ASN A 81 15.79 -1.09 -1.40
N THR A 82 15.41 -0.38 -2.47
CA THR A 82 14.75 0.93 -2.40
C THR A 82 13.38 0.94 -3.07
N ARG A 83 13.14 0.05 -4.04
CA ARG A 83 11.87 -0.08 -4.77
C ARG A 83 10.74 -0.43 -3.82
N ARG A 84 9.64 0.33 -3.90
CA ARG A 84 8.42 0.10 -3.12
C ARG A 84 7.37 -0.65 -3.92
N VAL A 85 6.75 -1.64 -3.28
CA VAL A 85 5.57 -2.35 -3.76
C VAL A 85 4.36 -1.50 -3.39
N LYS A 86 3.75 -0.90 -4.40
CA LYS A 86 2.54 -0.10 -4.25
C LYS A 86 1.31 -1.00 -4.38
N SER A 87 1.27 -1.88 -5.37
CA SER A 87 0.16 -2.82 -5.59
C SER A 87 0.66 -4.25 -5.77
N VAL A 88 -0.23 -5.23 -5.59
CA VAL A 88 0.04 -6.64 -5.90
C VAL A 88 -0.99 -7.12 -6.92
N THR A 89 -0.54 -7.81 -7.96
CA THR A 89 -1.42 -8.37 -8.99
C THR A 89 -1.15 -9.85 -9.16
N PHE A 90 -2.18 -10.66 -8.96
CA PHE A 90 -2.13 -12.10 -9.24
C PHE A 90 -2.45 -12.36 -10.71
N CYS A 91 -1.50 -12.98 -11.39
CA CYS A 91 -1.54 -13.27 -12.82
C CYS A 91 -2.35 -14.56 -13.05
N ALA A 92 -3.67 -14.44 -13.05
CA ALA A 92 -4.58 -15.57 -13.23
C ALA A 92 -5.16 -15.68 -14.66
N ARG A 93 -5.06 -14.62 -15.47
CA ARG A 93 -5.58 -14.55 -16.86
C ARG A 93 -4.44 -14.54 -17.87
N SER A 94 -4.73 -14.78 -19.16
CA SER A 94 -3.71 -14.68 -20.21
C SER A 94 -3.14 -13.25 -20.31
N ILE A 95 -1.88 -13.12 -20.73
CA ILE A 95 -1.16 -11.84 -20.79
C ILE A 95 -1.95 -10.71 -21.45
N PRO A 96 -2.58 -10.90 -22.63
CA PRO A 96 -3.31 -9.81 -23.30
C PRO A 96 -4.39 -9.16 -22.41
N HIS A 97 -4.96 -9.91 -21.46
CA HIS A 97 -6.03 -9.46 -20.57
C HIS A 97 -5.53 -8.94 -19.21
N MET A 98 -4.22 -8.77 -19.05
CA MET A 98 -3.64 -8.27 -17.81
C MET A 98 -2.53 -7.22 -17.99
N LEU A 99 -2.20 -6.86 -19.24
CA LEU A 99 -1.22 -5.81 -19.56
C LEU A 99 -1.50 -4.49 -18.83
N GLU A 100 -2.77 -4.17 -18.59
CA GLU A 100 -3.15 -2.94 -17.87
C GLU A 100 -2.63 -2.88 -16.43
N HIS A 101 -2.30 -4.02 -15.83
CA HIS A 101 -1.74 -4.13 -14.48
C HIS A 101 -0.21 -4.09 -14.44
N PHE A 102 0.46 -4.07 -15.60
CA PHE A 102 1.92 -3.94 -15.72
C PHE A 102 2.30 -2.47 -15.55
N ARG A 103 2.25 -2.00 -14.31
CA ARG A 103 2.56 -0.61 -13.94
C ARG A 103 3.74 -0.55 -12.99
N ALA A 104 4.47 0.56 -13.03
CA ALA A 104 5.54 0.81 -12.08
C ALA A 104 5.02 0.72 -10.63
N GLY A 105 5.77 0.00 -9.78
CA GLY A 105 5.39 -0.24 -8.38
C GLY A 105 4.43 -1.42 -8.18
N SER A 106 4.01 -2.13 -9.23
CA SER A 106 3.24 -3.38 -9.09
C SER A 106 4.15 -4.57 -8.84
N LEU A 107 3.81 -5.40 -7.85
CA LEU A 107 4.35 -6.74 -7.65
C LEU A 107 3.46 -7.74 -8.40
N LEU A 108 3.97 -8.29 -9.49
CA LEU A 108 3.29 -9.33 -10.24
C LEU A 108 3.57 -10.70 -9.60
N VAL A 109 2.53 -11.44 -9.26
CA VAL A 109 2.60 -12.80 -8.72
C VAL A 109 2.03 -13.75 -9.74
N THR A 110 2.83 -14.67 -10.26
CA THR A 110 2.42 -15.67 -11.24
C THR A 110 2.82 -17.07 -10.79
N SER A 111 2.12 -18.07 -11.31
CA SER A 111 2.56 -19.46 -11.18
C SER A 111 3.76 -19.73 -12.09
N ALA A 112 4.68 -20.61 -11.66
CA ALA A 112 5.90 -20.94 -12.40
C ALA A 112 5.65 -21.81 -13.64
N ASP A 113 4.45 -22.39 -13.77
CA ASP A 113 4.05 -23.25 -14.89
C ASP A 113 3.46 -22.46 -16.07
N ARG A 114 3.43 -21.13 -16.00
CA ARG A 114 2.93 -20.22 -17.03
C ARG A 114 4.03 -19.90 -18.04
N PRO A 115 4.07 -20.52 -19.24
CA PRO A 115 5.15 -20.32 -20.20
C PRO A 115 5.12 -18.94 -20.88
N ASP A 116 4.01 -18.22 -20.77
CA ASP A 116 3.83 -16.92 -21.39
C ASP A 116 4.37 -15.76 -20.54
N VAL A 117 4.55 -15.93 -19.22
CA VAL A 117 5.02 -14.90 -18.26
C VAL A 117 6.44 -15.22 -17.81
#